data_AF-A0A1F5CYR9-F1
#
_entry.id   AF-A0A1F5CYR9-F1
#
_cell.length_a   1.000
_cell.length_b   1.000
_cell.length_c   1.000
_cell.angle_alpha   90.00
_cell.angle_beta   90.00
_cell.angle_gamma   90.00
#
_symmetry.space_group_name_H-M   'P 1'
#
loop_
_entity.id
_entity.type
_entity.pdbx_description
1 polymer ?
#
loop_
_entity_poly.entity_id
_entity_poly.type
_entity_poly.pdbx_seq_one_letter_code
_entity_poly.pdbx_strand_id
1 'polypeptide(L)'
;MAVEGFTGNREPVDAKVGELTPQSRAVNVLAKIVSRSELRNIAAGRDGAAHKVSDALVGDETGCIYLTLWDDNIEKVKDGDTILVKNGYINLFRGNMRLNIGRYGTLETSDKAIAGEVNTENNLSSQVYDEPRRSFRGGGGYGGRGGGYGGRSGGGYGGRGNYGGRDQRGGGYRPRRY
;
A
#
# COMPACT_ATOMS: atom_id res chain seq x y z
N MET A 1 5.55 5.79 28.23
CA MET A 1 6.05 4.40 28.13
C MET A 1 5.94 3.98 26.68
N ALA A 2 7.07 3.78 25.99
CA ALA A 2 7.07 3.25 24.63
C ALA A 2 7.09 1.71 24.72
N VAL A 3 6.15 1.04 24.06
CA VAL A 3 6.09 -0.43 24.05
C VAL A 3 6.96 -0.97 22.92
N GLU A 4 8.02 -1.70 23.29
CA GLU A 4 8.98 -2.33 22.37
C GLU A 4 8.44 -3.65 21.75
N GLY A 5 8.93 -3.93 20.53
CA GLY A 5 8.97 -5.26 19.88
C GLY A 5 7.65 -5.77 19.31
N PHE A 6 7.48 -5.82 17.98
CA PHE A 6 6.23 -6.27 17.30
C PHE A 6 6.47 -7.33 16.22
N THR A 7 6.94 -8.52 16.62
CA THR A 7 6.87 -9.74 15.82
C THR A 7 6.41 -10.91 16.69
N GLY A 8 5.20 -11.42 16.44
CA GLY A 8 4.63 -12.56 17.15
C GLY A 8 3.11 -12.48 17.13
N ASN A 9 2.44 -13.63 16.98
CA ASN A 9 1.00 -13.81 17.04
C ASN A 9 0.45 -13.14 18.31
N ARG A 10 -0.01 -11.90 18.22
CA ARG A 10 -0.48 -11.12 19.38
C ARG A 10 -1.99 -11.29 19.50
N GLU A 11 -2.42 -11.62 20.72
CA GLU A 11 -3.84 -11.53 21.05
C GLU A 11 -4.32 -10.11 20.76
N PRO A 12 -5.52 -9.96 20.16
CA PRO A 12 -6.05 -8.65 19.88
C PRO A 12 -6.18 -7.83 21.17
N VAL A 13 -5.56 -6.66 21.20
CA VAL A 13 -5.60 -5.74 22.35
C VAL A 13 -6.62 -4.64 22.13
N ASP A 14 -7.38 -4.32 23.16
CA ASP A 14 -8.29 -3.17 23.10
C ASP A 14 -7.47 -1.87 23.11
N ALA A 15 -7.72 -1.00 22.14
CA ALA A 15 -7.01 0.26 21.96
C ALA A 15 -7.97 1.40 21.67
N LYS A 16 -7.63 2.58 22.17
CA LYS A 16 -8.32 3.83 21.83
C LYS A 16 -7.79 4.40 20.52
N VAL A 17 -8.62 5.18 19.82
CA VAL A 17 -8.25 5.68 18.50
C VAL A 17 -7.00 6.54 18.57
N GLY A 18 -6.93 7.49 19.51
CA GLY A 18 -5.81 8.42 19.72
C GLY A 18 -4.47 7.77 20.11
N GLU A 19 -4.48 6.49 20.50
CA GLU A 19 -3.27 5.74 20.88
C GLU A 19 -2.71 4.90 19.72
N LEU A 20 -3.40 4.89 18.57
CA LEU A 20 -2.97 4.12 17.41
C LEU A 20 -1.68 4.71 16.82
N THR A 21 -0.78 3.82 16.43
CA THR A 21 0.50 4.17 15.79
C THR A 21 0.62 3.47 14.44
N PRO A 22 1.52 3.91 13.54
CA PRO A 22 1.74 3.22 12.26
C PRO A 22 2.15 1.74 12.41
N GLN A 23 2.66 1.33 13.57
CA GLN A 23 3.05 -0.05 13.85
C GLN A 23 1.94 -0.87 14.54
N SER A 24 0.83 -0.25 14.91
CA SER A 24 -0.28 -0.92 15.60
C SER A 24 -0.92 -2.01 14.73
N ARG A 25 -0.98 -3.23 15.25
CA ARG A 25 -1.58 -4.41 14.63
C ARG A 25 -2.30 -5.22 15.70
N ALA A 26 -3.26 -6.06 15.28
CA ALA A 26 -4.10 -6.84 16.19
C ALA A 26 -4.73 -5.95 17.27
N VAL A 27 -5.40 -4.88 16.83
CA VAL A 27 -6.10 -3.97 17.74
C VAL A 27 -7.61 -4.15 17.62
N ASN A 28 -8.29 -4.12 18.77
CA ASN A 28 -9.73 -3.98 18.83
C ASN A 28 -10.06 -2.52 19.13
N VAL A 29 -10.87 -1.91 18.27
CA VAL A 29 -11.22 -0.49 18.37
C VAL A 29 -12.73 -0.35 18.36
N LEU A 30 -13.26 0.24 19.43
CA LEU A 30 -14.65 0.66 19.50
C LEU A 30 -14.73 2.13 19.09
N ALA A 31 -15.40 2.42 17.99
CA ALA A 31 -15.48 3.77 17.43
C ALA A 31 -16.85 4.04 16.82
N LYS A 32 -17.25 5.30 16.77
CA LYS A 32 -18.45 5.75 16.08
C LYS A 32 -18.11 6.24 14.68
N ILE A 33 -18.98 5.92 13.72
CA ILE A 33 -18.88 6.40 12.35
C ILE A 33 -19.39 7.84 12.29
N VAL A 34 -18.52 8.76 11.89
CA VAL A 34 -18.83 10.17 11.71
C VAL A 34 -19.37 10.42 10.31
N SER A 35 -18.67 9.91 9.29
CA SER A 35 -19.06 10.09 7.89
C SER A 35 -18.45 9.00 7.01
N ARG A 36 -19.03 8.80 5.83
CA ARG A 36 -18.50 7.90 4.79
C ARG A 36 -18.20 8.67 3.51
N SER A 37 -17.12 8.27 2.86
CA SER A 37 -16.71 8.78 1.55
C SER A 37 -17.50 8.10 0.44
N GLU A 38 -17.37 8.61 -0.78
CA GLU A 38 -17.98 8.01 -1.95
C GLU A 38 -17.43 6.62 -2.25
N LEU A 39 -18.30 5.77 -2.81
CA LEU A 39 -17.94 4.42 -3.23
C LEU A 39 -17.00 4.47 -4.42
N ARG A 40 -15.85 3.82 -4.28
CA ARG A 40 -14.88 3.64 -5.36
C ARG A 40 -14.90 2.19 -5.81
N ASN A 41 -15.02 1.99 -7.13
CA ASN A 41 -14.90 0.68 -7.74
C ASN A 41 -13.43 0.43 -8.07
N ILE A 42 -12.87 -0.64 -7.50
CA ILE A 42 -11.55 -1.16 -7.85
C ILE A 42 -11.74 -2.23 -8.91
N ALA A 43 -11.12 -2.01 -10.07
CA ALA A 43 -11.15 -2.97 -11.16
C ALA A 43 -10.57 -4.32 -10.72
N ALA A 44 -11.04 -5.38 -11.36
CA ALA A 44 -10.61 -6.73 -11.08
C ALA A 44 -9.08 -6.86 -11.07
N GLY A 45 -8.55 -7.32 -9.93
CA GLY A 45 -7.15 -7.56 -9.74
C GLY A 45 -6.72 -8.90 -10.33
N ARG A 46 -5.77 -9.58 -9.66
CA ARG A 46 -5.35 -10.94 -10.05
C ARG A 46 -6.41 -12.00 -9.80
N ASP A 47 -7.36 -11.69 -8.93
CA ASP A 47 -8.51 -12.49 -8.53
C ASP A 47 -9.67 -12.43 -9.53
N GLY A 48 -9.65 -11.49 -10.48
CA GLY A 48 -10.68 -11.39 -11.51
C GLY A 48 -12.02 -10.80 -11.03
N ALA A 49 -12.14 -10.43 -9.75
CA ALA A 49 -13.35 -9.87 -9.16
C ALA A 49 -13.23 -8.35 -8.97
N ALA A 50 -14.26 -7.60 -9.36
CA ALA A 50 -14.34 -6.19 -9.04
C ALA A 50 -14.68 -6.01 -7.55
N HIS A 51 -13.97 -5.13 -6.88
CA HIS A 51 -14.15 -4.85 -5.46
C HIS A 51 -14.62 -3.41 -5.25
N LYS A 52 -15.45 -3.19 -4.23
CA LYS A 52 -15.86 -1.86 -3.81
C LYS A 52 -15.07 -1.45 -2.58
N VAL A 53 -14.62 -0.20 -2.55
CA VAL A 53 -13.92 0.37 -1.40
C VAL A 53 -14.51 1.74 -1.05
N SER A 54 -14.71 1.96 0.24
CA SER A 54 -15.16 3.24 0.80
C SER A 54 -14.35 3.56 2.04
N ASP A 55 -13.96 4.82 2.20
CA ASP A 55 -13.30 5.28 3.43
C ASP A 55 -14.35 5.85 4.37
N ALA A 56 -14.38 5.39 5.62
CA ALA A 56 -15.25 5.92 6.68
C ALA A 56 -14.41 6.67 7.71
N LEU A 57 -14.80 7.90 8.06
CA LEU A 57 -14.23 8.59 9.21
C LEU A 57 -14.84 8.00 10.48
N VAL A 58 -14.01 7.39 11.31
CA VAL A 58 -14.43 6.76 12.55
C VAL A 58 -13.63 7.33 13.71
N GLY A 59 -14.23 7.45 14.89
CA GLY A 59 -13.50 7.98 16.03
C GLY A 59 -14.17 7.70 17.37
N ASP A 60 -13.44 8.03 18.42
CA ASP A 60 -13.88 7.99 19.80
C ASP A 60 -13.53 9.34 20.47
N GLU A 61 -13.64 9.42 21.79
CA GLU A 61 -13.31 10.63 22.55
C GLU A 61 -11.82 11.05 22.44
N THR A 62 -10.94 10.13 22.03
CA THR A 62 -9.50 10.35 21.98
C THR A 62 -9.01 10.81 20.60
N GLY A 63 -9.77 10.51 19.53
CA GLY A 63 -9.45 10.99 18.19
C GLY A 63 -10.28 10.32 17.10
N CYS A 64 -9.94 10.62 15.85
CA CYS A 64 -10.55 10.01 14.67
C CYS A 64 -9.50 9.50 13.68
N ILE A 65 -9.89 8.51 12.89
CA ILE A 65 -9.06 7.86 11.88
C ILE A 65 -9.97 7.40 10.74
N TYR A 66 -9.45 7.37 9.52
CA TYR A 66 -10.16 6.74 8.42
C TYR A 66 -10.02 5.21 8.47
N LEU A 67 -11.17 4.54 8.44
CA LEU A 67 -11.32 3.10 8.26
C LEU A 67 -11.59 2.78 6.79
N THR A 68 -10.82 1.87 6.21
CA THR A 68 -11.07 1.35 4.86
C THR A 68 -12.11 0.22 4.93
N LEU A 69 -13.28 0.43 4.32
CA LEU A 69 -14.35 -0.55 4.20
C LEU A 69 -14.32 -1.18 2.81
N TRP A 70 -14.40 -2.52 2.77
CA TRP A 70 -14.41 -3.31 1.55
C TRP A 70 -15.74 -4.04 1.40
N ASP A 71 -16.25 -4.08 0.17
CA ASP A 71 -17.40 -4.89 -0.26
C ASP A 71 -18.56 -4.87 0.75
N ASP A 72 -18.96 -6.01 1.28
CA ASP A 72 -20.12 -6.15 2.19
C ASP A 72 -19.99 -5.33 3.47
N ASN A 73 -18.77 -5.02 3.93
CA ASN A 73 -18.58 -4.21 5.13
C ASN A 73 -19.03 -2.76 4.95
N ILE A 74 -19.15 -2.30 3.71
CA ILE A 74 -19.67 -0.97 3.37
C ILE A 74 -21.17 -0.90 3.69
N GLU A 75 -21.91 -1.96 3.40
CA GLU A 75 -23.37 -2.01 3.54
C GLU A 75 -23.82 -2.33 4.97
N LYS A 76 -22.95 -2.96 5.77
CA LYS A 76 -23.20 -3.31 7.18
C LYS A 76 -23.27 -2.11 8.12
N VAL A 77 -22.75 -0.95 7.70
CA VAL A 77 -22.55 0.18 8.60
C VAL A 77 -23.13 1.47 8.02
N LYS A 78 -23.66 2.32 8.91
CA LYS A 78 -24.24 3.62 8.56
C LYS A 78 -23.58 4.74 9.37
N ASP A 79 -23.77 5.95 8.87
CA ASP A 79 -23.29 7.16 9.53
C ASP A 79 -24.02 7.28 10.89
N GLY A 80 -23.27 7.52 11.96
CA GLY A 80 -23.79 7.56 13.32
C GLY A 80 -23.74 6.23 14.07
N ASP A 81 -23.53 5.10 13.39
CA ASP A 81 -23.44 3.80 14.06
C ASP A 81 -22.16 3.70 14.91
N THR A 82 -22.26 2.97 16.02
CA THR A 82 -21.07 2.53 16.77
C THR A 82 -20.65 1.16 16.28
N ILE A 83 -19.36 1.02 16.00
CA ILE A 83 -18.75 -0.19 15.46
C ILE A 83 -17.62 -0.67 16.36
N LEU A 84 -17.45 -1.98 16.38
CA LEU A 84 -16.32 -2.68 16.97
C LEU A 84 -15.52 -3.33 15.84
N VAL A 85 -14.35 -2.76 15.58
CA VAL A 85 -13.34 -3.37 14.71
C VAL A 85 -12.53 -4.33 15.56
N LYS A 86 -12.54 -5.62 15.23
CA LYS A 86 -11.72 -6.63 15.90
C LYS A 86 -10.52 -7.00 15.06
N ASN A 87 -9.37 -7.16 15.71
CA ASN A 87 -8.11 -7.58 15.07
C ASN A 87 -7.77 -6.73 13.82
N GLY A 88 -7.97 -5.42 13.95
CA GLY A 88 -7.59 -4.43 12.95
C GLY A 88 -6.09 -4.16 12.93
N TYR A 89 -5.64 -3.45 11.91
CA TYR A 89 -4.26 -3.00 11.79
C TYR A 89 -4.17 -1.63 11.12
N ILE A 90 -3.09 -0.92 11.42
CA ILE A 90 -2.78 0.35 10.77
C ILE A 90 -1.92 0.10 9.54
N ASN A 91 -2.30 0.76 8.45
CA ASN A 91 -1.51 0.84 7.24
C ASN A 91 -1.28 2.30 6.88
N LEU A 92 -0.16 2.61 6.23
CA LEU A 92 0.10 3.92 5.69
C LEU A 92 -0.35 3.96 4.23
N PHE A 93 -1.29 4.85 3.92
CA PHE A 93 -1.70 5.15 2.56
C PHE A 93 -1.21 6.54 2.19
N ARG A 94 -0.20 6.61 1.32
CA ARG A 94 0.48 7.87 0.93
C ARG A 94 0.99 8.65 2.14
N GLY A 95 1.61 7.94 3.09
CA GLY A 95 2.13 8.52 4.34
C GLY A 95 1.08 8.73 5.44
N ASN A 96 -0.22 8.58 5.16
CA ASN A 96 -1.29 8.81 6.13
C ASN A 96 -1.77 7.50 6.75
N MET A 97 -2.03 7.49 8.06
CA MET A 97 -2.57 6.30 8.72
C MET A 97 -4.00 5.96 8.27
N ARG A 98 -4.26 4.68 8.08
CA ARG A 98 -5.58 4.11 7.79
C ARG A 98 -5.79 2.86 8.64
N LEU A 99 -6.93 2.78 9.32
CA LEU A 99 -7.37 1.56 9.97
C LEU A 99 -7.92 0.61 8.90
N ASN A 100 -7.48 -0.65 8.95
CA ASN A 100 -7.89 -1.69 8.02
C ASN A 100 -8.27 -2.95 8.79
N ILE A 101 -9.17 -3.74 8.20
CA ILE A 101 -9.60 -5.03 8.74
C ILE A 101 -8.85 -6.11 7.96
N GLY A 102 -8.07 -6.93 8.67
CA GLY A 102 -7.30 -8.01 8.05
C GLY A 102 -8.15 -9.25 7.77
N ARG A 103 -7.53 -10.28 7.19
CA ARG A 103 -8.17 -11.60 6.92
C ARG A 103 -8.84 -12.23 8.15
N TYR A 104 -8.27 -12.00 9.34
CA TYR A 104 -8.75 -12.52 10.61
C TYR A 104 -9.44 -11.45 11.47
N GLY A 105 -9.73 -10.29 10.89
CA GLY A 105 -10.45 -9.22 11.54
C GLY A 105 -11.93 -9.27 11.19
N THR A 106 -12.75 -8.71 12.07
CA THR A 106 -14.20 -8.57 11.86
C THR A 106 -14.64 -7.16 12.16
N LEU A 107 -15.75 -6.78 11.52
CA LEU A 107 -16.45 -5.53 11.77
C LEU A 107 -17.85 -5.88 12.28
N GLU A 108 -18.18 -5.38 13.46
CA GLU A 108 -19.47 -5.60 14.10
C GLU A 108 -20.07 -4.25 14.48
N THR A 109 -21.37 -4.07 14.25
CA THR A 109 -22.11 -2.95 14.85
C THR A 109 -22.37 -3.26 16.31
N SER A 110 -22.22 -2.27 17.19
CA SER A 110 -22.43 -2.41 18.61
C SER A 110 -23.34 -1.31 19.13
N ASP A 111 -24.25 -1.65 20.03
CA ASP A 111 -25.09 -0.68 20.75
C ASP A 111 -24.36 -0.03 21.93
N LYS A 112 -23.07 -0.37 22.12
CA LYS A 112 -22.26 0.15 23.22
C LYS A 112 -22.02 1.65 23.02
N ALA A 113 -22.45 2.46 23.98
CA ALA A 113 -22.19 3.90 23.94
C ALA A 113 -20.69 4.20 24.04
N ILE A 114 -20.19 5.05 23.15
CA ILE A 114 -18.88 5.69 23.30
C ILE A 114 -18.93 6.66 24.48
N ALA A 115 -17.81 6.82 25.19
CA ALA A 115 -17.75 7.55 26.45
C ALA A 115 -17.85 9.09 26.30
N GLY A 116 -18.06 9.60 25.08
CA GLY A 116 -18.16 11.03 24.79
C GLY A 116 -18.47 11.30 23.32
N GLU A 117 -18.34 12.57 22.91
CA GLU A 117 -18.37 12.95 21.50
C GLU A 117 -17.07 12.55 20.79
N VAL A 118 -17.18 12.27 19.49
CA VAL A 118 -16.00 11.91 18.69
C VAL A 118 -15.10 13.12 18.55
N ASN A 119 -13.84 13.00 18.95
CA ASN A 119 -12.86 14.06 18.77
C ASN A 119 -12.38 14.07 17.32
N THR A 120 -13.04 14.88 16.49
CA THR A 120 -12.67 15.06 15.08
C THR A 120 -11.47 15.97 14.86
N GLU A 121 -11.03 16.71 15.89
CA GLU A 121 -9.85 17.58 15.80
C GLU A 121 -8.56 16.76 15.78
N ASN A 122 -8.51 15.67 16.55
CA ASN A 122 -7.38 14.75 16.55
C ASN A 122 -7.52 13.67 15.46
N ASN A 123 -7.34 14.08 14.20
CA ASN A 123 -7.38 13.16 13.06
C ASN A 123 -6.01 12.53 12.79
N LEU A 124 -5.85 11.26 13.18
CA LEU A 124 -4.61 10.51 12.99
C LEU A 124 -4.31 10.20 11.51
N SER A 125 -5.32 10.24 10.65
CA SER A 125 -5.12 10.09 9.21
C SER A 125 -4.68 11.38 8.51
N SER A 126 -4.62 12.51 9.19
CA SER A 126 -4.05 13.75 8.64
C SER A 126 -2.55 13.86 8.89
N GLN A 127 -1.99 13.02 9.77
CA GLN A 127 -0.55 13.01 10.03
C GLN A 127 0.20 12.27 8.91
N VAL A 128 1.16 12.97 8.30
CA VAL A 128 2.03 12.40 7.27
C VAL A 128 3.26 11.84 7.94
N TYR A 129 3.42 10.53 7.84
CA TYR A 129 4.62 9.81 8.28
C TYR A 129 5.54 9.60 7.09
N ASP A 130 6.80 10.00 7.23
CA ASP A 130 7.87 9.64 6.29
C ASP A 130 8.14 8.15 6.42
N GLU A 131 7.71 7.36 5.43
CA GLU A 131 8.26 6.02 5.28
C GLU A 131 9.73 6.15 4.88
N PRO A 132 10.70 5.63 5.67
CA PRO A 132 12.06 5.55 5.19
C PRO A 132 12.00 4.70 3.92
N ARG A 133 12.27 5.34 2.77
CA ARG A 133 12.48 4.64 1.50
C ARG A 133 13.44 3.51 1.84
N ARG A 134 12.99 2.25 1.71
CA ARG A 134 13.89 1.10 1.85
C ARG A 134 15.05 1.43 0.91
N SER A 135 16.19 1.80 1.49
CA SER A 135 17.41 2.00 0.73
C SER A 135 17.57 0.70 -0.02
N PHE A 136 17.51 0.79 -1.35
CA PHE A 136 17.85 -0.32 -2.21
C PHE A 136 19.13 -0.90 -1.62
N ARG A 137 19.06 -2.13 -1.08
CA ARG A 137 20.25 -2.93 -0.87
C ARG A 137 20.85 -3.07 -2.26
N GLY A 138 21.75 -2.16 -2.61
CA GLY A 138 22.80 -2.43 -3.56
C GLY A 138 23.50 -3.67 -3.02
N GLY A 139 23.17 -4.81 -3.61
CA GLY A 139 23.75 -6.10 -3.27
C GLY A 139 25.25 -5.98 -3.46
N GLY A 140 25.98 -6.03 -2.34
CA GLY A 140 27.41 -6.30 -2.33
C GLY A 140 27.69 -7.59 -3.08
N GLY A 141 28.80 -7.57 -3.81
CA GLY A 141 29.19 -8.63 -4.72
C GLY A 141 29.56 -9.96 -4.06
N TYR A 142 29.71 -10.94 -4.94
CA TYR A 142 30.46 -12.17 -4.73
C TYR A 142 30.97 -12.71 -6.07
N GLY A 143 32.29 -12.97 -6.12
CA GLY A 143 32.99 -13.96 -6.96
C GLY A 143 32.96 -13.78 -8.48
N GLY A 144 34.05 -13.60 -9.22
CA GLY A 144 35.38 -14.19 -9.03
C GLY A 144 35.53 -15.48 -9.85
N ARG A 145 35.92 -15.36 -11.14
CA ARG A 145 36.59 -16.37 -11.98
C ARG A 145 37.13 -15.62 -13.20
N GLY A 146 38.40 -15.25 -13.31
CA GLY A 146 39.59 -16.11 -13.24
C GLY A 146 40.00 -16.46 -14.68
N GLY A 147 41.11 -15.90 -15.17
CA GLY A 147 41.73 -16.31 -16.44
C GLY A 147 42.53 -15.20 -17.14
N GLY A 148 43.78 -14.99 -16.73
CA GLY A 148 44.73 -14.15 -17.46
C GLY A 148 45.67 -14.97 -18.34
N TYR A 149 46.12 -14.39 -19.46
CA TYR A 149 47.44 -14.58 -20.07
C TYR A 149 47.63 -13.63 -21.25
N GLY A 150 48.88 -13.19 -21.45
CA GLY A 150 49.40 -12.87 -22.78
C GLY A 150 49.37 -11.40 -23.19
N GLY A 151 50.49 -10.70 -22.96
CA GLY A 151 50.70 -9.36 -23.49
C GLY A 151 51.15 -9.31 -24.96
N ARG A 152 51.76 -8.16 -25.27
CA ARG A 152 52.70 -7.87 -26.37
C ARG A 152 52.10 -7.18 -27.61
N SER A 153 52.39 -5.88 -27.68
CA SER A 153 53.06 -5.17 -28.79
C SER A 153 52.30 -4.88 -30.10
N GLY A 154 52.53 -3.66 -30.59
CA GLY A 154 52.34 -3.22 -31.98
C GLY A 154 51.01 -2.51 -32.20
N GLY A 155 50.91 -1.26 -32.67
CA GLY A 155 51.83 -0.47 -33.47
C GLY A 155 51.16 -0.10 -34.79
N GLY A 156 50.71 1.15 -34.92
CA GLY A 156 50.79 1.92 -36.17
C GLY A 156 49.65 1.87 -37.21
N TYR A 157 49.36 3.10 -37.68
CA TYR A 157 49.02 3.58 -39.04
C TYR A 157 47.67 3.30 -39.73
N GLY A 158 47.11 4.41 -40.23
CA GLY A 158 46.30 4.50 -41.47
C GLY A 158 44.81 4.22 -41.28
N GLY A 159 43.85 5.08 -41.65
CA GLY A 159 43.88 6.16 -42.62
C GLY A 159 42.71 5.99 -43.60
N ARG A 160 42.04 7.11 -43.87
CA ARG A 160 41.09 7.37 -44.99
C ARG A 160 39.64 6.93 -44.80
N GLY A 161 38.77 7.91 -45.01
CA GLY A 161 37.33 7.72 -45.12
C GLY A 161 36.89 7.19 -46.48
N ASN A 162 35.57 7.17 -46.67
CA ASN A 162 34.83 7.96 -47.66
C ASN A 162 33.64 7.18 -48.26
N TYR A 163 32.54 7.90 -48.49
CA TYR A 163 31.34 7.56 -49.29
C TYR A 163 30.53 6.33 -48.84
N GLY A 164 29.21 6.38 -48.65
CA GLY A 164 28.21 6.90 -49.57
C GLY A 164 27.61 5.73 -50.38
N GLY A 165 26.28 5.58 -50.38
CA GLY A 165 25.56 4.65 -51.28
C GLY A 165 24.80 3.57 -50.51
N ARG A 166 23.51 3.78 -50.21
CA ARG A 166 22.34 3.64 -51.09
C ARG A 166 21.94 2.18 -51.30
N ASP A 167 20.72 1.95 -50.84
CA ASP A 167 19.83 0.82 -51.04
C ASP A 167 19.73 0.36 -52.49
N GLN A 168 19.64 -0.96 -52.69
CA GLN A 168 18.57 -1.62 -53.46
C GLN A 168 18.83 -3.12 -53.58
N ARG A 169 17.75 -3.89 -53.33
CA ARG A 169 17.31 -5.16 -53.95
C ARG A 169 16.44 -5.84 -52.88
N GLY A 170 15.13 -5.98 -53.01
CA GLY A 170 14.35 -6.25 -54.21
C GLY A 170 13.52 -7.49 -53.89
N GLY A 171 12.21 -7.44 -54.07
CA GLY A 171 11.34 -8.59 -53.81
C GLY A 171 9.88 -8.19 -53.70
N GLY A 172 9.26 -7.89 -54.84
CA GLY A 172 7.86 -7.53 -54.93
C GLY A 172 6.92 -8.70 -54.71
N TYR A 173 5.77 -8.40 -54.11
CA TYR A 173 4.54 -9.16 -54.27
C TYR A 173 3.45 -8.18 -54.72
N ARG A 174 2.96 -8.36 -55.95
CA ARG A 174 1.78 -7.67 -56.49
C ARG A 174 0.51 -8.46 -56.13
N PRO A 175 -0.62 -7.79 -55.86
CA PRO A 175 -1.83 -8.40 -55.35
C PRO A 175 -2.80 -8.76 -56.48
N ARG A 176 -3.72 -9.68 -56.23
CA ARG A 176 -5.03 -9.69 -56.89
C ARG A 176 -6.13 -10.11 -55.91
N ARG A 177 -7.01 -9.16 -55.61
CA ARG A 177 -8.40 -9.38 -55.25
C ARG A 177 -9.20 -9.44 -56.55
N TYR A 178 -9.94 -10.50 -56.78
CA TYR A 178 -11.40 -10.56 -56.57
C TYR A 178 -11.81 -12.03 -56.58
#